data_AF-A0A2A2M3Y7-F1
#
_entry.id   AF-A0A2A2M3Y7-F1
#
_cell.length_a   1.000
_cell.length_b   1.000
_cell.length_c   1.000
_cell.angle_alpha   90.00
_cell.angle_beta   90.00
_cell.angle_gamma   90.00
#
_symmetry.space_group_name_H-M   'P 1'
#
loop_
_entity.id
_entity.type
_entity.pdbx_description
1 polymer ?
#
loop_
_entity_poly.entity_id
_entity_poly.type
_entity_poly.pdbx_seq_one_letter_code
_entity_poly.pdbx_strand_id
1 'polypeptide(L)'
;MGNEYRAKVFKSGNSVALRLPKALGLKEGDEMLLREERGSFIVEPAPVVPKKIDLTGIYGSCPGIKPQHEPGTIVTSTLCVAEALYGITDYDQKVALDRLLTVIEPLPFGMPEARRFPDVPFRRGKLDRFIAAHALATGLTIVTNNEADFADIPGLQIENWTQ
;
A
#
# COMPACT_ATOMS: atom_id res chain seq x y z
N MET A 1 12.90 -25.31 -21.58
CA MET A 1 12.35 -26.69 -21.46
C MET A 1 11.69 -26.79 -20.10
N GLY A 2 10.38 -27.00 -20.05
CA GLY A 2 9.67 -27.18 -18.78
C GLY A 2 9.97 -28.57 -18.20
N ASN A 3 10.03 -28.67 -16.88
CA ASN A 3 10.13 -29.97 -16.22
C ASN A 3 8.74 -30.61 -16.17
N GLU A 4 8.62 -31.84 -16.65
CA GLU A 4 7.38 -32.61 -16.51
C GLU A 4 7.38 -33.38 -15.19
N TYR A 5 6.28 -33.28 -14.44
CA TYR A 5 6.11 -33.99 -13.18
C TYR A 5 4.85 -34.84 -13.21
N ARG A 6 4.96 -36.10 -12.77
CA ARG A 6 3.78 -36.93 -12.51
C ARG A 6 3.17 -36.53 -11.17
N ALA A 7 1.94 -36.04 -11.19
CA ALA A 7 1.15 -35.74 -10.01
C ALA A 7 0.07 -36.81 -9.78
N LYS A 8 -0.32 -37.00 -8.52
CA LYS A 8 -1.43 -37.90 -8.15
C LYS A 8 -2.57 -37.09 -7.57
N VAL A 9 -3.79 -37.46 -7.94
CA VAL A 9 -5.02 -36.93 -7.37
C VAL A 9 -5.50 -37.87 -6.27
N PHE A 10 -5.92 -37.33 -5.14
CA PHE A 10 -6.48 -38.09 -4.02
C PHE A 10 -7.67 -37.38 -3.38
N LYS A 11 -8.50 -38.12 -2.65
CA LYS A 11 -9.70 -37.59 -2.00
C LYS A 11 -9.32 -36.64 -0.85
N SER A 12 -9.97 -35.48 -0.79
CA SER A 12 -9.85 -34.48 0.27
C SER A 12 -11.25 -33.99 0.65
N GLY A 13 -11.87 -34.63 1.65
CA GLY A 13 -13.26 -34.34 2.04
C GLY A 13 -14.24 -34.57 0.88
N ASN A 14 -15.01 -33.52 0.55
CA ASN A 14 -15.92 -33.48 -0.61
C ASN A 14 -15.23 -33.08 -1.93
N SER A 15 -13.90 -32.93 -1.91
CA SER A 15 -13.08 -32.46 -3.02
C SER A 15 -11.94 -33.44 -3.34
N VAL A 16 -11.10 -33.07 -4.30
CA VAL A 16 -9.85 -33.76 -4.62
C VAL A 16 -8.65 -32.83 -4.48
N ALA A 17 -7.49 -33.37 -4.15
CA ALA A 17 -6.24 -32.65 -4.07
C ALA A 17 -5.24 -33.21 -5.08
N LEU A 18 -4.52 -32.32 -5.76
CA LEU A 18 -3.42 -32.66 -6.66
C LEU A 18 -2.10 -32.56 -5.90
N ARG A 19 -1.37 -33.67 -5.78
CA ARG A 19 -0.06 -33.67 -5.12
C ARG A 19 1.00 -33.05 -6.03
N LEU A 20 1.46 -31.86 -5.67
CA LEU A 20 2.54 -31.16 -6.34
C LEU A 20 3.91 -31.49 -5.68
N PRO A 21 4.99 -31.66 -6.48
CA PRO A 21 6.33 -31.87 -5.93
C PRO A 21 6.85 -30.66 -5.16
N LYS A 22 7.55 -30.89 -4.03
CA LYS A 22 8.22 -29.83 -3.26
C LYS A 22 9.26 -29.03 -4.07
N ALA A 23 9.82 -29.63 -5.12
CA ALA A 23 10.75 -28.97 -6.03
C ALA A 23 10.16 -27.76 -6.77
N LEU A 24 8.83 -27.61 -6.79
CA LEU A 24 8.15 -26.44 -7.35
C LEU A 24 8.16 -25.23 -6.41
N GLY A 25 8.68 -25.35 -5.18
CA GLY A 25 8.81 -24.24 -4.23
C GLY A 25 7.54 -23.86 -3.47
N LEU A 26 6.44 -24.59 -3.64
CA LEU A 26 5.17 -24.37 -2.96
C LEU A 26 5.22 -24.82 -1.49
N LYS A 27 4.59 -24.04 -0.62
CA LYS A 27 4.48 -24.30 0.83
C LYS A 27 3.06 -24.68 1.21
N GLU A 28 2.92 -25.37 2.33
CA GLU A 28 1.61 -25.66 2.91
C GLU A 28 0.94 -24.36 3.34
N GLY A 29 -0.32 -24.18 2.95
CA GLY A 29 -1.09 -22.97 3.23
C GLY A 29 -1.02 -21.88 2.15
N ASP A 30 -0.23 -22.06 1.09
CA ASP A 30 -0.24 -21.14 -0.05
C ASP A 30 -1.62 -21.17 -0.74
N GLU A 31 -2.23 -20.00 -0.93
CA GLU A 31 -3.43 -19.85 -1.75
C GLU A 31 -3.03 -19.70 -3.22
N MET A 32 -3.72 -20.44 -4.09
CA MET A 32 -3.43 -20.48 -5.53
C MET A 32 -4.73 -20.24 -6.31
N LEU A 33 -4.66 -19.48 -7.40
CA LEU A 33 -5.72 -19.43 -8.40
C LEU A 33 -5.58 -20.62 -9.34
N LEU A 34 -6.67 -21.34 -9.55
CA LEU A 34 -6.78 -22.43 -10.51
C LEU A 34 -7.69 -21.98 -11.66
N ARG A 35 -7.14 -21.91 -12.86
CA ARG A 35 -7.90 -21.65 -14.09
C ARG A 35 -7.90 -22.88 -14.97
N GLU A 36 -9.07 -23.26 -15.46
CA GLU A 36 -9.21 -24.30 -16.47
C GLU A 36 -9.40 -23.64 -17.84
N GLU A 37 -8.54 -23.98 -18.79
CA GLU A 37 -8.61 -23.53 -20.18
C GLU A 37 -8.43 -24.72 -21.13
N ARG A 38 -9.52 -25.11 -21.81
CA ARG A 38 -9.52 -26.15 -22.87
C ARG A 38 -8.89 -27.48 -22.43
N GLY A 39 -9.19 -27.92 -21.21
CA GLY A 39 -8.66 -29.16 -20.63
C GLY A 39 -7.25 -29.02 -20.02
N SER A 40 -6.65 -27.83 -20.07
CA SER A 40 -5.41 -27.50 -19.36
C SER A 40 -5.71 -26.74 -18.08
N PHE A 41 -4.97 -27.05 -17.02
CA PHE A 41 -5.06 -26.32 -15.76
C PHE A 41 -3.86 -25.40 -15.61
N ILE A 42 -4.12 -24.11 -15.41
CA ILE A 42 -3.11 -23.11 -15.06
C ILE A 42 -3.26 -22.81 -13.57
N VAL A 43 -2.16 -22.93 -12.84
CA VAL A 43 -2.12 -22.65 -11.40
C VAL A 43 -1.11 -21.55 -11.16
N GLU A 44 -1.55 -20.46 -10.55
CA GLU A 44 -0.72 -19.30 -10.22
C GLU A 44 -0.93 -18.90 -8.75
N PRO A 45 0.07 -18.36 -8.05
CA PRO A 45 -0.12 -17.85 -6.70
C PRO A 45 -1.26 -16.85 -6.67
N ALA A 46 -2.20 -17.02 -5.71
CA ALA A 46 -3.25 -16.05 -5.55
C ALA A 46 -2.62 -14.70 -5.16
N PRO A 47 -3.09 -13.57 -5.73
CA PRO A 47 -2.65 -12.27 -5.25
C PRO A 47 -2.96 -12.21 -3.76
N VAL A 48 -1.95 -11.87 -2.96
CA VAL A 48 -2.15 -11.63 -1.53
C VAL A 48 -3.11 -10.44 -1.44
N VAL A 49 -4.39 -10.74 -1.26
CA VAL A 49 -5.35 -9.71 -0.88
C VAL A 49 -4.93 -9.33 0.54
N PRO A 50 -4.40 -8.12 0.77
CA PRO A 50 -4.06 -7.71 2.12
C PRO A 50 -5.32 -7.88 2.96
N LYS A 51 -5.24 -8.70 4.01
CA LYS A 51 -6.32 -8.76 5.00
C LYS A 51 -6.50 -7.32 5.47
N LYS A 52 -7.65 -6.72 5.15
CA LYS A 52 -8.06 -5.46 5.78
C LYS A 52 -7.90 -5.69 7.28
N ILE A 53 -7.02 -4.91 7.91
CA ILE A 53 -6.86 -4.98 9.34
C ILE A 53 -8.22 -4.56 9.91
N ASP A 54 -8.95 -5.50 10.47
CA ASP A 54 -10.19 -5.24 11.16
C ASP A 54 -9.85 -4.54 12.49
N LEU A 55 -9.74 -3.22 12.43
CA LEU A 55 -9.45 -2.36 13.58
C LEU A 55 -10.63 -2.30 14.57
N THR A 56 -11.78 -2.92 14.27
CA THR A 56 -12.96 -2.91 15.15
C THR A 56 -12.64 -3.55 16.52
N GLY A 57 -11.71 -4.52 16.57
CA GLY A 57 -11.21 -5.09 17.83
C GLY A 57 -10.09 -4.30 18.52
N ILE A 58 -9.42 -3.39 17.80
CA ILE A 58 -8.30 -2.57 18.30
C ILE A 58 -8.81 -1.25 18.90
N TYR A 59 -9.91 -0.71 18.36
CA TYR A 59 -10.56 0.52 18.85
C TYR A 59 -10.91 0.45 20.36
N GLY A 60 -11.10 -0.75 20.91
CA GLY A 60 -11.39 -0.97 22.34
C GLY A 60 -10.23 -1.44 23.22
N SER A 61 -9.07 -1.82 22.67
CA SER A 61 -7.97 -2.43 23.44
C SER A 61 -6.86 -1.45 23.84
N CYS A 62 -6.90 -0.20 23.36
CA CYS A 62 -6.05 0.90 23.82
C CYS A 62 -6.93 1.99 24.49
N PRO A 63 -7.38 1.80 25.75
CA PRO A 63 -8.23 2.75 26.45
C PRO A 63 -7.48 4.08 26.64
N GLY A 64 -7.75 5.05 25.77
CA GLY A 64 -7.10 6.36 25.76
C GLY A 64 -6.74 6.86 24.36
N ILE A 65 -6.57 5.97 23.38
CA ILE A 65 -6.34 6.36 21.98
C ILE A 65 -7.69 6.60 21.32
N LYS A 66 -8.02 7.88 21.10
CA LYS A 66 -9.14 8.27 20.25
C LYS A 66 -8.60 8.54 18.85
N PRO A 67 -9.15 7.93 17.79
CA PRO A 67 -8.79 8.37 16.44
C PRO A 67 -9.27 9.81 16.26
N GLN A 68 -8.37 10.65 15.76
CA GLN A 68 -8.67 12.05 15.47
C GLN A 68 -9.47 12.20 14.16
N HIS A 69 -9.40 11.19 13.29
CA HIS A 69 -10.02 11.18 11.97
C HIS A 69 -10.69 9.83 11.68
N GLU A 70 -11.76 9.83 10.88
CA GLU A 70 -12.42 8.59 10.46
C GLU A 70 -11.53 7.80 9.49
N PRO A 71 -11.53 6.46 9.55
CA PRO A 71 -10.81 5.64 8.57
C PRO A 71 -11.18 6.00 7.12
N GLY A 72 -10.18 6.17 6.26
CA GLY A 72 -10.36 6.58 4.86
C GLY A 72 -10.41 8.08 4.62
N THR A 73 -10.33 8.93 5.65
CA THR A 73 -10.22 10.39 5.50
C THR A 73 -8.77 10.88 5.37
N ILE A 74 -7.81 10.00 5.62
CA ILE A 74 -6.37 10.27 5.51
C ILE A 74 -5.81 9.46 4.34
N VAL A 75 -5.02 10.14 3.52
CA VAL A 75 -4.32 9.57 2.37
C VAL A 75 -2.85 9.96 2.42
N THR A 76 -2.03 9.30 1.61
CA THR A 76 -0.61 9.66 1.41
C THR A 76 -0.29 9.80 -0.06
N SER A 77 0.76 10.55 -0.40
CA SER A 77 1.25 10.61 -1.79
C SER A 77 2.15 9.40 -2.06
N THR A 78 2.09 8.81 -3.26
CA THR A 78 3.05 7.78 -3.68
C THR A 78 4.50 8.28 -3.65
N LEU A 79 4.72 9.59 -3.70
CA LEU A 79 6.03 10.21 -3.51
C LEU A 79 6.57 10.03 -2.09
N CYS A 80 5.71 10.18 -1.08
CA CYS A 80 6.08 9.92 0.32
C CYS A 80 6.33 8.43 0.54
N VAL A 81 5.58 7.56 -0.13
CA VAL A 81 5.83 6.11 -0.11
C VAL A 81 7.20 5.78 -0.72
N ALA A 82 7.56 6.41 -1.84
CA ALA A 82 8.86 6.21 -2.48
C ALA A 82 10.02 6.67 -1.58
N GLU A 83 9.87 7.81 -0.90
CA GLU A 83 10.85 8.29 0.08
C GLU A 83 10.98 7.36 1.29
N ALA A 84 9.85 6.91 1.84
CA ALA A 84 9.85 5.94 2.93
C ALA A 84 10.58 4.65 2.53
N LEU A 85 10.26 4.09 1.35
CA LEU A 85 10.93 2.91 0.81
C LEU A 85 12.44 3.12 0.58
N TYR A 86 12.86 4.34 0.23
CA TYR A 86 14.28 4.68 0.10
C TYR A 86 15.01 4.66 1.45
N GLY A 87 14.36 5.11 2.51
CA GLY A 87 14.92 5.12 3.87
C GLY A 87 14.85 3.76 4.59
N ILE A 88 13.94 2.88 4.17
CA ILE A 88 13.77 1.55 4.78
C ILE A 88 14.87 0.60 4.32
N THR A 89 15.65 0.11 5.28
CA THR A 89 16.69 -0.91 5.05
C THR A 89 16.34 -2.26 5.69
N ASP A 90 15.35 -2.29 6.58
CA ASP A 90 14.94 -3.44 7.37
C ASP A 90 13.62 -4.08 6.86
N TYR A 91 13.52 -5.41 6.95
CA TYR A 91 12.35 -6.15 6.46
C TYR A 91 11.09 -5.87 7.28
N ASP A 92 11.21 -5.77 8.60
CA ASP A 92 10.06 -5.54 9.48
C ASP A 92 9.50 -4.12 9.27
N GLN A 93 10.36 -3.14 9.01
CA GLN A 93 9.94 -1.80 8.59
C GLN A 93 9.15 -1.81 7.27
N LYS A 94 9.57 -2.62 6.30
CA LYS A 94 8.83 -2.76 5.03
C LYS A 94 7.45 -3.37 5.26
N VAL A 95 7.36 -4.42 6.08
CA VAL A 95 6.08 -5.04 6.46
C VAL A 95 5.19 -4.05 7.21
N ALA A 96 5.76 -3.21 8.07
CA ALA A 96 5.02 -2.18 8.78
C ALA A 96 4.46 -1.11 7.83
N LEU A 97 5.25 -0.67 6.84
CA LEU A 97 4.78 0.23 5.79
C LEU A 97 3.64 -0.42 4.97
N ASP A 98 3.82 -1.64 4.50
CA ASP A 98 2.78 -2.35 3.73
C ASP A 98 1.46 -2.45 4.51
N ARG A 99 1.52 -2.68 5.82
CA ARG A 99 0.33 -2.66 6.71
C ARG A 99 -0.30 -1.28 6.81
N LEU A 100 0.51 -0.23 6.95
CA LEU A 100 0.01 1.16 7.01
C LEU A 100 -0.75 1.53 5.73
N LEU A 101 -0.23 1.13 4.57
CA LEU A 101 -0.85 1.40 3.26
C LEU A 101 -2.16 0.63 3.04
N THR A 102 -2.52 -0.32 3.91
CA THR A 102 -3.86 -0.93 3.89
C THR A 102 -4.94 -0.03 4.50
N VAL A 103 -4.53 0.98 5.27
CA VAL A 103 -5.42 1.92 5.97
C VAL A 103 -5.34 3.33 5.36
N ILE A 104 -4.14 3.74 4.95
CA ILE A 104 -3.88 5.05 4.33
C ILE A 104 -3.66 4.83 2.83
N GLU A 105 -4.60 5.28 2.02
CA GLU A 105 -4.54 5.12 0.56
C GLU A 105 -3.40 5.96 -0.05
N PRO A 106 -2.50 5.35 -0.85
CA PRO A 106 -1.54 6.10 -1.66
C PRO A 106 -2.19 6.67 -2.92
N LEU A 107 -2.24 8.00 -3.02
CA LEU A 107 -2.66 8.68 -4.25
C LEU A 107 -1.49 8.78 -5.25
N PRO A 108 -1.71 8.49 -6.54
CA PRO A 108 -0.68 8.56 -7.56
C PRO A 108 -0.38 10.01 -7.96
N PHE A 109 0.90 10.36 -8.13
CA PHE A 109 1.29 11.62 -8.76
C PHE A 109 1.21 11.50 -10.29
N GLY A 110 0.27 12.19 -10.92
CA GLY A 110 0.01 12.16 -12.36
C GLY A 110 0.06 13.54 -13.04
N MET A 111 -0.62 13.63 -14.18
CA MET A 111 -0.67 14.86 -14.98
C MET A 111 -1.40 16.04 -14.29
N PRO A 112 -2.52 15.85 -13.58
CA PRO A 112 -3.17 16.94 -12.85
C PRO A 112 -2.23 17.60 -11.83
N GLU A 113 -1.48 16.79 -11.08
CA GLU A 113 -0.54 17.22 -10.06
C GLU A 113 0.67 17.90 -10.71
N ALA A 114 1.20 17.32 -11.80
CA ALA A 114 2.29 17.90 -12.57
C ALA A 114 1.95 19.31 -13.11
N ARG A 115 0.69 19.57 -13.46
CA ARG A 115 0.25 20.89 -13.92
C ARG A 115 0.24 21.95 -12.83
N ARG A 116 0.15 21.57 -11.55
CA ARG A 116 0.22 22.49 -10.39
C ARG A 116 1.65 22.73 -9.92
N PHE A 117 2.61 21.95 -10.39
CA PHE A 117 4.02 22.10 -10.00
C PHE A 117 4.64 23.49 -10.27
N PRO A 118 4.35 24.17 -11.41
CA PRO A 118 4.85 25.53 -11.65
C PRO A 118 4.37 26.55 -10.62
N ASP A 119 3.23 26.32 -9.97
CA ASP A 119 2.66 27.21 -8.95
C ASP A 119 3.39 27.10 -7.60
N VAL A 120 4.28 26.11 -7.46
CA VAL A 120 5.03 25.84 -6.24
C VAL A 120 6.40 26.53 -6.27
N PRO A 121 6.69 27.49 -5.36
CA PRO A 121 7.99 28.16 -5.28
C PRO A 121 9.23 27.25 -5.31
N PHE A 122 10.30 27.73 -5.96
CA PHE A 122 11.52 26.95 -6.23
C PHE A 122 12.44 26.73 -5.02
N ARG A 123 12.24 27.47 -3.92
CA ARG A 123 13.13 27.50 -2.75
C ARG A 123 13.05 26.27 -1.81
N ARG A 124 12.35 25.20 -2.21
CA ARG A 124 12.08 24.01 -1.38
C ARG A 124 12.83 22.78 -1.88
N GLY A 125 12.90 21.74 -1.03
CA GLY A 125 13.38 20.42 -1.42
C GLY A 125 12.65 19.92 -2.67
N LYS A 126 13.36 19.17 -3.52
CA LYS A 126 12.79 18.69 -4.80
C LYS A 126 11.49 17.93 -4.57
N LEU A 127 11.44 17.06 -3.55
CA LEU A 127 10.28 16.22 -3.24
C LEU A 127 9.12 17.03 -2.64
N ASP A 128 9.39 17.94 -1.71
CA ASP A 128 8.38 18.80 -1.08
C ASP A 128 7.59 19.60 -2.11
N ARG A 129 8.26 20.04 -3.18
CA ARG A 129 7.58 20.73 -4.28
C ARG A 129 6.57 19.86 -4.99
N PHE A 130 6.89 18.59 -5.22
CA PHE A 130 5.96 17.65 -5.81
C PHE A 130 4.83 17.28 -4.85
N ILE A 131 5.12 17.10 -3.56
CA ILE A 131 4.08 16.85 -2.54
C ILE A 131 3.11 18.04 -2.47
N ALA A 132 3.62 19.27 -2.48
CA ALA A 132 2.78 20.46 -2.52
C ALA A 132 1.94 20.56 -3.80
N ALA A 133 2.52 20.26 -4.96
CA ALA A 133 1.78 20.23 -6.22
C ALA A 133 0.66 19.17 -6.20
N HIS A 134 0.91 18.03 -5.56
CA HIS A 134 -0.09 17.00 -5.35
C HIS A 134 -1.26 17.52 -4.52
N ALA A 135 -0.99 18.08 -3.34
CA ALA A 135 -2.02 18.62 -2.46
C ALA A 135 -2.83 19.76 -3.12
N LEU A 136 -2.16 20.64 -3.89
CA LEU A 136 -2.82 21.69 -4.66
C LEU A 136 -3.74 21.17 -5.78
N ALA A 137 -3.45 20.00 -6.35
CA ALA A 137 -4.28 19.41 -7.40
C ALA A 137 -5.48 18.65 -6.84
N THR A 138 -5.31 18.01 -5.68
CA THR A 138 -6.37 17.25 -5.01
C THR A 138 -7.22 18.10 -4.06
N GLY A 139 -6.77 19.33 -3.73
CA GLY A 139 -7.43 20.20 -2.78
C GLY A 139 -7.33 19.72 -1.33
N LEU A 140 -6.34 18.89 -1.03
CA LEU A 140 -6.15 18.29 0.29
C LEU A 140 -5.24 19.16 1.19
N THR A 141 -5.41 18.99 2.50
CA THR A 141 -4.55 19.58 3.52
C THR A 141 -3.28 18.77 3.70
N ILE A 142 -2.12 19.43 3.72
CA ILE A 142 -0.86 18.78 4.09
C ILE A 142 -0.74 18.72 5.61
N VAL A 143 -0.51 17.52 6.12
CA VAL A 143 -0.11 17.32 7.51
C VAL A 143 1.42 17.28 7.57
N THR A 144 2.04 18.25 8.25
CA THR A 144 3.49 18.31 8.40
C THR A 144 3.89 18.89 9.76
N ASN A 145 5.02 18.44 10.31
CA ASN A 145 5.64 19.06 11.48
C ASN A 145 6.60 20.21 11.10
N ASN A 146 6.86 20.42 9.81
CA ASN A 146 7.67 21.53 9.29
C ASN A 146 6.83 22.50 8.46
N GLU A 147 5.91 23.19 9.13
CA GLU A 147 4.96 24.13 8.49
C GLU A 147 5.67 25.23 7.69
N ALA A 148 6.86 25.65 8.13
CA ALA A 148 7.65 26.69 7.49
C ALA A 148 8.03 26.35 6.04
N ASP A 149 8.16 25.05 5.71
CA ASP A 149 8.47 24.61 4.36
C ASP A 149 7.31 24.81 3.39
N PHE A 150 6.06 24.91 3.88
CA PHE A 150 4.87 24.97 3.03
C PHE A 150 4.08 26.29 3.18
N ALA A 151 4.35 27.08 4.21
CA ALA A 151 3.55 28.24 4.62
C ALA A 151 3.34 29.34 3.56
N ASP A 152 4.26 29.49 2.60
CA ASP A 152 4.18 30.50 1.54
C ASP A 152 3.64 29.98 0.21
N ILE A 153 2.99 28.81 0.18
CA ILE A 153 2.33 28.28 -1.02
C ILE A 153 0.89 28.81 -1.09
N PRO A 154 0.55 29.66 -2.08
CA PRO A 154 -0.80 30.19 -2.19
C PRO A 154 -1.83 29.07 -2.41
N GLY A 155 -2.90 29.07 -1.62
CA GLY A 155 -4.01 28.13 -1.73
C GLY A 155 -3.76 26.75 -1.09
N LEU A 156 -2.60 26.51 -0.49
CA LEU A 156 -2.31 25.28 0.21
C LEU A 156 -2.80 25.35 1.66
N GLN A 157 -3.49 24.30 2.12
CA GLN A 157 -3.88 24.14 3.51
C GLN A 157 -2.84 23.27 4.24
N ILE A 158 -2.51 23.62 5.49
CA ILE A 158 -1.50 22.94 6.29
C ILE A 158 -2.04 22.72 7.71
N GLU A 159 -1.75 21.55 8.27
CA GLU A 159 -2.00 21.20 9.66
C GLU A 159 -0.75 20.60 10.30
N ASN A 160 -0.57 20.83 11.60
CA ASN A 160 0.48 20.23 12.40
C ASN A 160 -0.12 19.43 13.57
N TRP A 161 -0.06 18.11 13.49
CA TRP A 161 -0.65 17.22 14.50
C TRP A 161 0.28 16.84 15.65
N THR A 162 1.49 17.40 15.68
CA THR A 162 2.44 17.20 16.79
C THR A 162 2.29 18.22 17.92
N GLN A 163 1.38 19.18 17.74
CA GLN A 163 1.07 20.24 18.69
C GLN A 163 -0.04 19.83 19.67
#